data_AF-A0A940SNA7-F1
#
_entry.id   AF-A0A940SNA7-F1
#
_cell.length_a   1.000
_cell.length_b   1.000
_cell.length_c   1.000
_cell.angle_alpha   90.00
_cell.angle_beta   90.00
_cell.angle_gamma   90.00
#
_symmetry.space_group_name_H-M   'P 1'
#
loop_
_entity.id
_entity.type
_entity.pdbx_description
1 polymer ?
#
loop_
_entity_poly.entity_id
_entity_poly.type
_entity_poly.pdbx_seq_one_letter_code
_entity_poly.pdbx_strand_id
1 'polypeptide(L)'
;MMRGKREWLGLIIGYAGAMLGVLAVRQLNLLLIRTQPPAGRMAGMLAVYWLIALVPVIVMLVSRDRLKDYGFCSARPGMQLLNGVLIALGLSAVLTVMPILSGFGAFVGSGKGYRHLWQFAYEFAYCILAVGFTEELVFRGFLLEKLRRITQNDLAAAGISSVLFGLFHIFSGNPVQVILTTLIGLLLCICKQKIRHCTLLSLMLAHGIYDALISVWTFIF
;
A
#
# COMPACT_ATOMS: atom_id res chain seq x y z
N MET A 1 -21.69 12.76 -20.98
CA MET A 1 -21.04 11.59 -21.62
C MET A 1 -19.50 11.66 -21.64
N MET A 2 -18.87 12.80 -21.98
CA MET A 2 -17.41 12.91 -22.09
C MET A 2 -16.63 12.77 -20.76
N ARG A 3 -17.21 13.27 -19.65
CA ARG A 3 -16.56 13.21 -18.32
C ARG A 3 -16.41 11.77 -17.81
N GLY A 4 -17.45 10.94 -17.94
CA GLY A 4 -17.40 9.52 -17.56
C GLY A 4 -16.38 8.71 -18.37
N LYS A 5 -16.28 8.96 -19.68
CA LYS A 5 -15.25 8.33 -20.52
C LYS A 5 -13.83 8.67 -20.07
N ARG A 6 -13.59 9.93 -19.64
CA ARG A 6 -12.28 10.36 -19.12
C ARG A 6 -11.92 9.68 -17.80
N GLU A 7 -12.88 9.51 -16.90
CA GLU A 7 -12.63 8.80 -15.63
C GLU A 7 -12.31 7.32 -15.86
N TRP A 8 -13.05 6.64 -16.73
CA TRP A 8 -12.76 5.25 -17.11
C TRP A 8 -11.38 5.10 -17.75
N LEU A 9 -11.04 5.96 -18.71
CA LEU A 9 -9.74 5.92 -19.36
C LEU A 9 -8.60 6.17 -18.36
N GLY A 10 -8.77 7.15 -17.47
CA GLY A 10 -7.81 7.44 -16.42
C GLY A 10 -7.64 6.25 -15.46
N LEU A 11 -8.73 5.61 -15.04
CA LEU A 11 -8.71 4.42 -14.20
C LEU A 11 -7.91 3.28 -14.86
N ILE A 12 -8.22 2.96 -16.12
CA ILE A 12 -7.56 1.87 -16.86
C ILE A 12 -6.07 2.16 -17.05
N ILE A 13 -5.72 3.36 -17.52
CA ILE A 13 -4.32 3.76 -17.74
C ILE A 13 -3.54 3.75 -16.42
N GLY A 14 -4.12 4.30 -15.36
CA GLY A 14 -3.47 4.36 -14.05
C GLY A 14 -3.24 2.96 -13.47
N TYR A 15 -4.25 2.08 -13.50
CA TYR A 15 -4.10 0.71 -13.00
C TYR A 15 -3.12 -0.12 -13.83
N ALA A 16 -3.22 -0.06 -15.16
CA ALA A 16 -2.26 -0.74 -16.05
C ALA A 16 -0.83 -0.22 -15.83
N GLY A 17 -0.68 1.10 -15.66
CA GLY A 17 0.59 1.73 -15.33
C GLY A 17 1.17 1.27 -14.00
N ALA A 18 0.34 1.10 -12.96
CA ALA A 18 0.77 0.53 -11.68
C ALA A 18 1.25 -0.92 -11.82
N MET A 19 0.57 -1.75 -12.63
CA MET A 19 1.02 -3.12 -12.92
C MET A 19 2.36 -3.15 -13.64
N LEU A 20 2.52 -2.32 -14.68
CA LEU A 20 3.79 -2.17 -15.38
C LEU A 20 4.88 -1.67 -14.43
N GLY A 21 4.53 -0.79 -13.48
CA GLY A 21 5.42 -0.33 -12.42
C GLY A 21 5.93 -1.48 -11.55
N VAL A 22 5.08 -2.41 -11.12
CA VAL A 22 5.53 -3.61 -10.37
C VAL A 22 6.50 -4.45 -11.18
N LEU A 23 6.19 -4.68 -12.45
CA LEU A 23 7.08 -5.43 -13.33
C LEU A 23 8.41 -4.70 -13.51
N ALA A 24 8.40 -3.38 -13.69
CA ALA A 24 9.60 -2.56 -13.78
C ALA A 24 10.43 -2.63 -12.49
N VAL A 25 9.81 -2.49 -11.31
CA VAL A 25 10.48 -2.64 -10.01
C VAL A 25 11.13 -4.00 -9.90
N ARG A 26 10.42 -5.08 -10.27
CA ARG A 26 10.93 -6.45 -10.23
C ARG A 26 12.13 -6.62 -11.16
N GLN A 27 12.02 -6.16 -12.41
CA GLN A 27 13.11 -6.28 -13.39
C GLN A 27 14.33 -5.43 -13.01
N LEU A 28 14.13 -4.19 -12.57
CA LEU A 28 15.22 -3.33 -12.09
C LEU A 28 15.89 -3.93 -10.86
N ASN A 29 15.13 -4.53 -9.95
CA ASN A 29 15.71 -5.22 -8.81
C ASN A 29 16.59 -6.40 -9.25
N LEU A 30 16.10 -7.22 -10.18
CA LEU A 30 16.82 -8.38 -10.71
C LEU A 30 18.09 -7.99 -11.47
N LEU A 31 18.01 -6.98 -12.32
CA LEU A 31 19.07 -6.63 -13.28
C LEU A 31 20.08 -5.62 -12.73
N LEU A 32 19.65 -4.72 -11.85
CA LEU A 32 20.45 -3.57 -11.41
C LEU A 32 20.59 -3.47 -9.90
N ILE A 33 19.48 -3.42 -9.15
CA ILE A 33 19.57 -3.09 -7.71
C ILE A 33 20.33 -4.17 -6.95
N ARG A 34 20.07 -5.46 -7.22
CA ARG A 34 20.77 -6.58 -6.56
C ARG A 34 22.29 -6.57 -6.76
N THR A 35 22.82 -5.96 -7.82
CA THR A 35 24.27 -5.90 -8.08
C THR A 35 24.96 -4.77 -7.29
N GLN A 36 24.20 -3.87 -6.67
CA GLN A 36 24.74 -2.76 -5.89
C GLN A 36 25.22 -3.19 -4.49
N PRO A 37 26.16 -2.45 -3.88
CA PRO A 37 26.51 -2.62 -2.47
C PRO A 37 25.29 -2.40 -1.56
N PRO A 38 25.32 -2.83 -0.28
CA PRO A 38 24.17 -2.77 0.63
C PRO A 38 23.48 -1.39 0.69
N ALA A 39 24.24 -0.31 0.83
CA ALA A 39 23.70 1.04 0.87
C ALA A 39 23.01 1.43 -0.46
N GLY A 40 23.60 1.06 -1.60
CA GLY A 40 23.02 1.27 -2.92
C GLY A 40 21.73 0.46 -3.14
N ARG A 41 21.67 -0.77 -2.62
CA ARG A 41 20.44 -1.58 -2.61
C ARG A 41 19.32 -0.93 -1.82
N MET A 42 19.63 -0.44 -0.62
CA MET A 42 18.67 0.19 0.27
C MET A 42 18.09 1.47 -0.33
N ALA A 43 18.96 2.39 -0.77
CA ALA A 43 18.53 3.64 -1.40
C ALA A 43 17.82 3.38 -2.75
N GLY A 44 18.35 2.46 -3.55
CA GLY A 44 17.79 2.11 -4.85
C GLY A 44 16.38 1.53 -4.75
N MET A 45 16.12 0.64 -3.78
CA MET A 45 14.78 0.09 -3.57
C MET A 45 13.78 1.14 -3.10
N LEU A 46 14.17 2.05 -2.20
CA LEU A 46 13.32 3.17 -1.79
C LEU A 46 12.87 4.03 -2.99
N ALA A 47 13.80 4.34 -3.91
CA ALA A 47 13.50 5.18 -5.07
C ALA A 47 12.71 4.44 -6.15
N VAL A 48 13.15 3.23 -6.53
CA VAL A 48 12.57 2.47 -7.64
C VAL A 48 11.14 2.06 -7.36
N TYR A 49 10.77 1.81 -6.09
CA TYR A 49 9.42 1.40 -5.74
C TYR A 49 8.34 2.42 -6.16
N TRP A 50 8.67 3.71 -6.15
CA TRP A 50 7.77 4.80 -6.58
C TRP A 50 7.38 4.74 -8.06
N LEU A 51 8.06 3.93 -8.88
CA LEU A 51 7.65 3.69 -10.28
C LEU A 51 6.22 3.11 -10.37
N ILE A 52 5.74 2.42 -9.33
CA ILE A 52 4.35 1.94 -9.25
C ILE A 52 3.35 3.11 -9.29
N ALA A 53 3.65 4.23 -8.64
CA ALA A 53 2.77 5.40 -8.61
C ALA A 53 2.99 6.36 -9.78
N LEU A 54 4.03 6.18 -10.59
CA LEU A 54 4.42 7.14 -11.63
C LEU A 54 3.27 7.46 -12.61
N VAL A 55 2.67 6.44 -13.22
CA VAL A 55 1.58 6.64 -14.20
C VAL A 55 0.30 7.15 -13.53
N PRO A 56 -0.17 6.58 -12.40
CA PRO A 56 -1.28 7.17 -11.64
C PRO A 56 -1.08 8.66 -11.32
N VAL A 57 0.11 9.06 -10.86
CA VAL A 57 0.43 10.46 -10.55
C VAL A 57 0.41 11.32 -11.81
N ILE A 58 0.97 10.86 -12.94
CA ILE A 58 0.87 11.58 -14.22
C ILE A 58 -0.59 11.79 -14.62
N VAL A 59 -1.44 10.77 -14.47
CA VAL A 59 -2.88 10.90 -14.76
C VAL A 59 -3.53 11.93 -13.82
N MET A 60 -3.21 11.92 -12.53
CA MET A 60 -3.69 12.92 -11.56
C MET A 60 -3.33 14.35 -12.00
N LEU A 61 -2.08 14.57 -12.41
CA LEU A 61 -1.56 15.87 -12.84
C LEU A 61 -2.23 16.33 -14.15
N VAL A 62 -2.34 15.45 -15.15
CA VAL A 62 -3.01 15.74 -16.43
C VAL A 62 -4.51 16.00 -16.25
N SER A 63 -5.13 15.32 -15.27
CA SER A 63 -6.51 15.58 -14.87
C SER A 63 -6.70 16.92 -14.14
N ARG A 64 -5.62 17.57 -13.70
CA ARG A 64 -5.64 18.76 -12.83
C ARG A 64 -6.42 18.52 -11.53
N ASP A 65 -6.42 17.28 -11.06
CA ASP A 65 -7.02 16.89 -9.79
C ASP A 65 -6.14 17.44 -8.64
N ARG A 66 -6.75 17.84 -7.50
CA ARG A 66 -6.01 18.35 -6.34
C ARG A 66 -5.73 17.21 -5.37
N LEU A 67 -4.63 17.27 -4.61
CA LEU A 67 -4.29 16.24 -3.61
C LEU A 67 -5.42 15.97 -2.60
N LYS A 68 -6.17 17.01 -2.21
CA LYS A 68 -7.33 16.88 -1.32
C LYS A 68 -8.46 16.03 -1.90
N ASP A 69 -8.59 16.00 -3.23
CA ASP A 69 -9.61 15.20 -3.91
C ASP A 69 -9.28 13.69 -3.76
N TYR A 70 -8.04 13.33 -3.43
CA TYR A 70 -7.59 11.96 -3.18
C TYR A 70 -7.49 11.59 -1.69
N GLY A 71 -8.01 12.44 -0.80
CA GLY A 71 -8.10 12.15 0.63
C GLY A 71 -6.89 12.57 1.47
N PHE A 72 -6.01 13.41 0.93
CA PHE A 72 -5.07 14.18 1.77
C PHE A 72 -5.80 15.30 2.49
N CYS A 73 -5.49 15.49 3.77
CA CYS A 73 -6.03 16.58 4.58
C CYS A 73 -4.94 17.11 5.50
N SER A 74 -4.78 18.43 5.59
CA SER A 74 -3.83 19.06 6.52
C SER A 74 -4.41 19.26 7.92
N ALA A 75 -5.71 19.01 8.12
CA ALA A 75 -6.35 19.24 9.40
C ALA A 75 -6.02 18.12 10.41
N ARG A 76 -5.60 18.51 11.63
CA ARG A 76 -5.30 17.60 12.75
C ARG A 76 -4.31 16.47 12.37
N PRO A 77 -3.10 16.80 11.89
CA PRO A 77 -2.13 15.80 11.46
C PRO A 77 -1.80 14.80 12.57
N GLY A 78 -1.68 15.24 13.83
CA GLY A 78 -1.45 14.35 14.96
C GLY A 78 -2.51 13.25 15.12
N MET A 79 -3.78 13.54 14.88
CA MET A 79 -4.84 12.52 14.90
C MET A 79 -4.72 11.55 13.72
N GLN A 80 -4.27 12.03 12.56
CA GLN A 80 -4.06 11.17 11.39
C GLN A 80 -2.91 10.18 11.65
N LEU A 81 -1.81 10.66 12.25
CA LEU A 81 -0.68 9.84 12.66
C LEU A 81 -1.10 8.80 13.69
N LEU A 82 -1.81 9.23 14.74
CA LEU A 82 -2.30 8.36 15.81
C LEU A 82 -3.22 7.27 15.24
N ASN A 83 -4.19 7.64 14.41
CA ASN A 83 -5.08 6.67 13.76
C ASN A 83 -4.29 5.66 12.91
N GLY A 84 -3.29 6.11 12.17
CA GLY A 84 -2.43 5.21 11.37
C GLY A 84 -1.71 4.19 12.24
N VAL A 85 -1.09 4.62 13.34
CA VAL A 85 -0.42 3.73 14.31
C VAL A 85 -1.41 2.75 14.94
N LEU A 86 -2.57 3.22 15.40
CA LEU A 86 -3.58 2.37 16.03
C LEU A 86 -4.12 1.30 15.07
N ILE A 87 -4.38 1.66 13.81
CA ILE A 87 -4.81 0.70 12.79
C ILE A 87 -3.69 -0.31 12.52
N ALA A 88 -2.43 0.12 12.40
CA ALA A 88 -1.28 -0.78 12.21
C ALA A 88 -1.16 -1.81 13.35
N LEU A 89 -1.27 -1.35 14.60
CA LEU A 89 -1.21 -2.22 15.77
C LEU A 89 -2.39 -3.20 15.80
N GLY A 90 -3.59 -2.76 15.43
CA GLY A 90 -4.77 -3.63 15.31
C GLY A 90 -4.59 -4.70 14.22
N LEU A 91 -4.13 -4.30 13.03
CA LEU A 91 -3.81 -5.24 11.95
C LEU A 91 -2.74 -6.24 12.38
N SER A 92 -1.67 -5.75 13.01
CA SER A 92 -0.55 -6.57 13.44
C SER A 92 -0.96 -7.58 14.52
N ALA A 93 -1.79 -7.16 15.48
CA ALA A 93 -2.32 -8.05 16.52
C ALA A 93 -3.16 -9.20 15.91
N VAL A 94 -4.06 -8.89 14.98
CA VAL A 94 -5.01 -9.87 14.42
C VAL A 94 -4.38 -10.74 13.33
N LEU A 95 -3.58 -10.15 12.44
CA LEU A 95 -3.08 -10.82 11.23
C LEU A 95 -1.65 -11.35 11.37
N THR A 96 -0.94 -11.00 12.43
CA THR A 96 0.42 -11.49 12.67
C THR A 96 0.56 -12.17 14.01
N VAL A 97 0.35 -11.44 15.11
CA VAL A 97 0.60 -11.96 16.47
C VAL A 97 -0.34 -13.12 16.80
N MET A 98 -1.65 -12.97 16.59
CA MET A 98 -2.62 -14.03 16.88
C MET A 98 -2.34 -15.33 16.09
N PRO A 99 -2.07 -15.30 14.77
CA PRO A 99 -1.64 -16.49 14.03
C PRO A 99 -0.34 -17.12 14.55
N ILE A 100 0.68 -16.32 14.90
CA ILE A 100 1.93 -16.84 15.46
C ILE A 100 1.66 -17.59 16.76
N LEU A 101 0.94 -16.96 17.70
CA LEU A 101 0.60 -17.55 18.99
C LEU A 101 -0.30 -18.80 18.87
N SER A 102 -1.03 -18.92 17.76
CA SER A 102 -1.89 -20.07 17.46
C SER A 102 -1.18 -21.18 16.68
N GLY A 103 0.15 -21.09 16.49
CA GLY A 103 0.95 -22.10 15.79
C GLY A 103 0.99 -21.96 14.27
N PHE A 104 0.43 -20.89 13.70
CA PHE A 104 0.41 -20.59 12.26
C PHE A 104 1.50 -19.59 11.83
N GLY A 105 2.56 -19.41 12.64
CA GLY A 105 3.62 -18.43 12.39
C GLY A 105 4.31 -18.56 11.02
N ALA A 106 4.46 -19.79 10.51
CA ALA A 106 5.05 -20.05 9.21
C ALA A 106 4.28 -19.42 8.02
N PHE A 107 2.97 -19.15 8.18
CA PHE A 107 2.12 -18.58 7.13
C PHE A 107 2.13 -17.04 7.09
N VAL A 108 2.56 -16.39 8.18
CA VAL A 108 2.59 -14.93 8.30
C VAL A 108 4.01 -14.37 8.28
N GLY A 109 5.02 -15.23 8.24
CA GLY A 109 6.42 -14.83 8.29
C GLY A 109 6.87 -14.00 7.10
N SER A 110 7.66 -12.94 7.35
CA SER A 110 8.24 -12.11 6.29
C SER A 110 9.36 -12.80 5.49
N GLY A 111 9.84 -13.96 5.96
CA GLY A 111 10.99 -14.67 5.39
C GLY A 111 12.34 -13.96 5.61
N LYS A 112 12.36 -12.84 6.35
CA LYS A 112 13.54 -12.02 6.61
C LYS A 112 14.23 -12.45 7.91
N GLY A 113 15.48 -12.90 7.81
CA GLY A 113 16.31 -13.28 8.96
C GLY A 113 17.10 -12.10 9.55
N TYR A 114 16.42 -11.02 9.95
CA TYR A 114 17.08 -9.86 10.55
C TYR A 114 17.68 -10.18 11.92
N ARG A 115 18.86 -9.61 12.20
CA ARG A 115 19.65 -9.81 13.43
C ARG A 115 20.07 -8.51 14.09
N HIS A 116 20.02 -7.39 13.36
CA HIS A 116 20.52 -6.11 13.82
C HIS A 116 19.43 -5.03 13.78
N LEU A 117 19.45 -4.13 14.77
CA LEU A 117 18.45 -3.08 14.92
C LEU A 117 18.30 -2.19 13.67
N TRP A 118 19.41 -1.90 12.99
CA TRP A 118 19.39 -1.07 11.78
C TRP A 118 18.59 -1.69 10.63
N GLN A 119 18.49 -3.03 10.58
CA GLN A 119 17.70 -3.73 9.55
C GLN A 119 16.21 -3.47 9.75
N PHE A 120 15.75 -3.51 11.00
CA PHE A 120 14.38 -3.12 11.35
C PHE A 120 14.15 -1.63 11.08
N ALA A 121 15.08 -0.75 11.46
CA ALA A 121 14.94 0.68 11.17
C ALA A 121 14.81 0.96 9.67
N TYR A 122 15.61 0.29 8.84
CA TYR A 122 15.47 0.36 7.38
C TYR A 122 14.14 -0.23 6.90
N GLU A 123 13.71 -1.36 7.44
CA GLU A 123 12.43 -1.99 7.09
C GLU A 123 11.26 -1.05 7.35
N PHE A 124 11.22 -0.39 8.51
CA PHE A 124 10.22 0.63 8.81
C PHE A 124 10.26 1.78 7.79
N ALA A 125 11.45 2.29 7.47
CA ALA A 125 11.60 3.35 6.47
C ALA A 125 11.12 2.90 5.08
N TYR A 126 11.48 1.68 4.66
CA TYR A 126 11.09 1.10 3.38
C TYR A 126 9.59 0.84 3.30
N CYS A 127 9.02 0.13 4.28
CA CYS A 127 7.60 -0.19 4.29
C CYS A 127 6.72 1.07 4.41
N ILE A 128 7.15 2.10 5.15
CA ILE A 128 6.38 3.35 5.22
C ILE A 128 6.57 4.17 3.95
N LEU A 129 7.80 4.58 3.63
CA LEU A 129 8.07 5.61 2.62
C LEU A 129 8.01 5.08 1.19
N ALA A 130 8.25 3.79 0.96
CA ALA A 130 8.10 3.16 -0.34
C ALA A 130 6.76 2.42 -0.42
N VAL A 131 6.57 1.35 0.36
CA VAL A 131 5.40 0.47 0.18
C VAL A 131 4.08 1.16 0.50
N GLY A 132 3.85 1.50 1.78
CA GLY A 132 2.59 2.07 2.25
C GLY A 132 2.24 3.39 1.59
N PHE A 133 3.22 4.29 1.41
CA PHE A 133 2.99 5.56 0.72
C PHE A 133 2.62 5.38 -0.76
N THR A 134 3.35 4.53 -1.49
CA THR A 134 3.12 4.34 -2.92
C THR A 134 1.81 3.59 -3.17
N GLU A 135 1.61 2.47 -2.49
CA GLU A 135 0.43 1.63 -2.71
C GLU A 135 -0.85 2.32 -2.27
N GLU A 136 -0.90 2.92 -1.08
CA GLU A 136 -2.12 3.60 -0.64
C GLU A 136 -2.43 4.82 -1.50
N LEU A 137 -1.42 5.55 -2.00
CA LEU A 137 -1.62 6.63 -2.97
C LEU A 137 -2.33 6.12 -4.23
N VAL A 138 -1.92 4.97 -4.75
CA VAL A 138 -2.51 4.35 -5.94
C VAL A 138 -3.92 3.82 -5.65
N PHE A 139 -4.09 3.01 -4.61
CA PHE A 139 -5.32 2.26 -4.41
C PHE A 139 -6.39 3.05 -3.64
N ARG A 140 -6.03 3.74 -2.54
CA ARG A 140 -6.98 4.45 -1.66
C ARG A 140 -7.04 5.95 -1.94
N GLY A 141 -6.02 6.48 -2.59
CA GLY A 141 -6.05 7.77 -3.25
C GLY A 141 -6.69 7.64 -4.62
N PHE A 142 -5.88 7.34 -5.63
CA PHE A 142 -6.23 7.44 -7.04
C PHE A 142 -7.40 6.55 -7.47
N LEU A 143 -7.27 5.22 -7.36
CA LEU A 143 -8.26 4.27 -7.89
C LEU A 143 -9.59 4.38 -7.15
N LEU A 144 -9.58 4.43 -5.82
CA LEU A 144 -10.80 4.58 -5.02
C LEU A 144 -11.58 5.83 -5.43
N GLU A 145 -10.91 6.97 -5.62
CA GLU A 145 -11.56 8.21 -6.01
C GLU A 145 -12.10 8.17 -7.44
N LYS A 146 -11.33 7.63 -8.40
CA LYS A 146 -11.82 7.41 -9.76
C LYS A 146 -13.05 6.49 -9.78
N LEU A 147 -13.00 5.39 -9.03
CA LEU A 147 -14.11 4.45 -8.91
C LEU A 147 -15.33 5.10 -8.28
N ARG A 148 -15.19 5.92 -7.22
CA ARG A 148 -16.31 6.69 -6.64
C ARG A 148 -16.99 7.59 -7.66
N ARG A 149 -16.21 8.28 -8.49
CA ARG A 149 -16.74 9.14 -9.56
C ARG A 149 -17.46 8.34 -10.65
N ILE A 150 -17.03 7.10 -10.90
CA ILE A 150 -17.61 6.21 -11.91
C ILE A 150 -18.88 5.53 -11.39
N THR A 151 -18.80 4.90 -10.22
CA THR A 151 -19.87 4.06 -9.65
C THR A 151 -20.93 4.87 -8.92
N GLN A 152 -20.59 6.08 -8.45
CA GLN A 152 -21.41 6.89 -7.55
C GLN A 152 -21.86 6.10 -6.30
N ASN A 153 -21.07 5.09 -5.90
CA ASN A 153 -21.37 4.20 -4.79
C ASN A 153 -20.07 3.85 -4.05
N ASP A 154 -19.99 4.31 -2.79
CA ASP A 154 -18.82 4.14 -1.93
C ASP A 154 -18.46 2.68 -1.65
N LEU A 155 -19.47 1.82 -1.47
CA LEU A 155 -19.26 0.40 -1.18
C LEU A 155 -18.74 -0.32 -2.41
N ALA A 156 -19.33 -0.05 -3.58
CA ALA A 156 -18.86 -0.60 -4.85
C ALA A 156 -17.43 -0.14 -5.16
N ALA A 157 -17.12 1.14 -4.95
CA ALA A 157 -15.78 1.67 -5.17
C ALA A 157 -14.74 1.05 -4.22
N ALA A 158 -15.09 0.88 -2.93
CA ALA A 158 -14.25 0.22 -1.95
C ALA A 158 -14.01 -1.26 -2.31
N GLY A 159 -15.07 -1.99 -2.69
CA GLY A 159 -14.96 -3.39 -3.11
C GLY A 159 -14.07 -3.57 -4.33
N ILE A 160 -14.32 -2.79 -5.40
CA ILE A 160 -13.53 -2.88 -6.64
C ILE A 160 -12.07 -2.47 -6.40
N SER A 161 -11.82 -1.35 -5.71
CA SER A 161 -10.45 -0.92 -5.39
C SER A 161 -9.68 -1.98 -4.60
N SER A 162 -10.34 -2.65 -3.66
CA SER A 162 -9.73 -3.69 -2.83
C SER A 162 -9.43 -4.95 -3.62
N VAL A 163 -10.31 -5.38 -4.54
CA VAL A 163 -10.03 -6.50 -5.44
C VAL A 163 -8.86 -6.19 -6.38
N LEU A 164 -8.82 -4.98 -6.95
CA LEU A 164 -7.70 -4.53 -7.78
C LEU A 164 -6.38 -4.50 -6.99
N PHE A 165 -6.44 -4.15 -5.70
CA PHE A 165 -5.28 -4.19 -4.81
C PHE A 165 -4.80 -5.62 -4.53
N GLY A 166 -5.71 -6.58 -4.39
CA GLY A 166 -5.34 -7.99 -4.31
C GLY A 166 -4.72 -8.50 -5.60
N LEU A 167 -5.32 -8.19 -6.75
CA LEU A 167 -4.82 -8.60 -8.07
C LEU A 167 -3.44 -8.02 -8.38
N PHE A 168 -3.10 -6.85 -7.84
CA PHE A 168 -1.75 -6.29 -7.90
C PHE A 168 -0.68 -7.22 -7.29
N HIS A 169 -1.07 -8.04 -6.32
CA HIS A 169 -0.19 -9.02 -5.67
C HIS A 169 -0.12 -10.37 -6.38
N ILE A 170 -0.77 -10.54 -7.55
CA ILE A 170 -0.79 -11.82 -8.27
C ILE A 170 0.62 -12.31 -8.67
N PHE A 171 1.56 -11.37 -8.88
CA PHE A 171 2.94 -11.68 -9.25
C PHE A 171 3.77 -12.32 -8.12
N SER A 172 3.23 -12.38 -6.89
CA SER A 172 3.83 -13.15 -5.80
C SER A 172 3.76 -14.67 -6.04
N GLY A 173 2.81 -15.13 -6.87
CA GLY A 173 2.50 -16.56 -7.02
C GLY A 173 1.71 -17.16 -5.86
N ASN A 174 1.30 -16.36 -4.87
CA ASN A 174 0.58 -16.83 -3.69
C ASN A 174 -0.89 -16.36 -3.72
N PRO A 175 -1.87 -17.24 -4.01
CA PRO A 175 -3.28 -16.88 -4.04
C PRO A 175 -3.82 -16.46 -2.66
N VAL A 176 -3.25 -16.99 -1.56
CA VAL A 176 -3.62 -16.56 -0.20
C VAL A 176 -3.23 -15.09 0.02
N GLN A 177 -2.07 -14.66 -0.51
CA GLN A 177 -1.66 -13.26 -0.45
C GLN A 177 -2.64 -12.36 -1.21
N VAL A 178 -3.11 -12.77 -2.39
CA VAL A 178 -4.11 -12.01 -3.17
C VAL A 178 -5.42 -11.84 -2.39
N ILE A 179 -5.89 -12.91 -1.73
CA ILE A 179 -7.12 -12.87 -0.93
C ILE A 179 -6.92 -11.98 0.31
N LEU A 180 -5.85 -12.19 1.08
CA LEU A 180 -5.59 -11.43 2.31
C LEU A 180 -5.38 -9.94 2.02
N THR A 181 -4.63 -9.60 0.98
CA THR A 181 -4.43 -8.19 0.57
C THR A 181 -5.73 -7.55 0.08
N THR A 182 -6.63 -8.29 -0.57
CA THR A 182 -7.99 -7.82 -0.87
C THR A 182 -8.76 -7.49 0.40
N LEU A 183 -8.73 -8.38 1.41
CA LEU A 183 -9.45 -8.19 2.67
C LEU A 183 -8.88 -7.04 3.50
N ILE A 184 -7.56 -6.96 3.64
CA ILE A 184 -6.85 -5.82 4.27
C ILE A 184 -7.25 -4.54 3.55
N GLY A 185 -7.27 -4.59 2.22
CA GLY A 185 -7.63 -3.46 1.41
C GLY A 185 -9.04 -2.92 1.65
N LEU A 186 -10.00 -3.83 1.84
CA LEU A 186 -11.37 -3.49 2.18
C LEU A 186 -11.46 -2.92 3.60
N LEU A 187 -10.74 -3.53 4.55
CA LEU A 187 -10.65 -3.05 5.92
C LEU A 187 -10.10 -1.62 5.99
N LEU A 188 -9.03 -1.31 5.26
CA LEU A 188 -8.47 0.05 5.19
C LEU A 188 -9.47 1.06 4.61
N CYS A 189 -10.25 0.66 3.59
CA CYS A 189 -11.35 1.49 3.08
C CYS A 189 -12.40 1.77 4.17
N ILE A 190 -12.80 0.75 4.93
CA ILE A 190 -13.76 0.87 6.04
C ILE A 190 -13.20 1.78 7.13
N CYS A 191 -11.94 1.61 7.52
CA CYS A 191 -11.26 2.47 8.50
C CYS A 191 -11.31 3.94 8.07
N LYS A 192 -10.95 4.25 6.82
CA LYS A 192 -11.00 5.62 6.27
C LYS A 192 -12.41 6.21 6.28
N GLN A 193 -13.44 5.39 6.09
CA GLN A 193 -14.84 5.86 6.08
C GLN A 193 -15.44 6.03 7.48
N LYS A 194 -15.05 5.17 8.44
CA LYS A 194 -15.70 5.09 9.76
C LYS A 194 -14.92 5.77 10.87
N ILE A 195 -13.60 5.88 10.76
CA ILE A 195 -12.75 6.47 11.79
C ILE A 195 -12.59 7.97 11.53
N ARG A 196 -12.96 8.78 12.51
CA ARG A 196 -12.84 10.23 12.44
C ARG A 196 -11.37 10.64 12.28
N HIS A 197 -11.08 11.55 11.36
CA HIS A 197 -9.72 11.99 11.03
C HIS A 197 -8.81 10.88 10.49
N CYS A 198 -9.36 9.76 9.99
CA CYS A 198 -8.60 8.78 9.23
C CYS A 198 -8.54 9.21 7.77
N THR A 199 -7.36 9.61 7.31
CA THR A 199 -7.13 10.13 5.96
C THR A 199 -6.28 9.16 5.15
N LEU A 200 -5.93 9.54 3.93
CA LEU A 200 -4.95 8.78 3.16
C LEU A 200 -3.60 8.64 3.90
N LEU A 201 -3.15 9.68 4.60
CA LEU A 201 -1.92 9.63 5.40
C LEU A 201 -2.02 8.59 6.53
N SER A 202 -3.18 8.49 7.19
CA SER A 202 -3.40 7.45 8.20
C SER A 202 -3.24 6.06 7.62
N LEU A 203 -3.81 5.81 6.43
CA LEU A 203 -3.72 4.49 5.79
C LEU A 203 -2.30 4.17 5.32
N MET A 204 -1.60 5.14 4.74
CA MET A 204 -0.20 5.02 4.32
C MET A 204 0.70 4.56 5.48
N LEU A 205 0.52 5.18 6.65
CA LEU A 205 1.24 4.80 7.87
C LEU A 205 0.76 3.47 8.40
N ALA A 206 -0.56 3.22 8.42
CA ALA A 206 -1.12 1.98 8.93
C ALA A 206 -0.55 0.76 8.19
N HIS A 207 -0.57 0.82 6.87
CA HIS A 207 -0.05 -0.21 5.99
C HIS A 207 1.47 -0.38 6.16
N GLY A 208 2.25 0.69 6.05
CA GLY A 208 3.70 0.59 6.14
C GLY A 208 4.22 0.13 7.51
N ILE A 209 3.59 0.58 8.60
CA ILE A 209 3.94 0.13 9.96
C ILE A 209 3.54 -1.34 10.15
N TYR A 210 2.35 -1.74 9.68
CA TYR A 210 1.89 -3.13 9.76
C TYR A 210 2.89 -4.07 9.06
N ASP A 211 3.28 -3.77 7.83
CA ASP A 211 4.22 -4.58 7.07
C ASP A 211 5.58 -4.72 7.77
N ALA A 212 6.11 -3.61 8.30
CA ALA A 212 7.38 -3.62 9.04
C ALA A 212 7.30 -4.43 10.34
N LEU A 213 6.15 -4.37 11.03
CA LEU A 213 5.92 -5.12 12.27
C LEU A 213 5.91 -6.63 12.03
N ILE A 214 5.58 -7.12 10.83
CA ILE A 214 5.67 -8.54 10.51
C ILE A 214 7.09 -9.05 10.78
N SER A 215 8.11 -8.34 10.29
CA SER A 215 9.51 -8.72 10.53
C SER A 215 9.92 -8.66 12.00
N VAL A 216 9.39 -7.69 12.76
CA VAL A 216 9.63 -7.58 14.21
C VAL A 216 9.08 -8.80 14.95
N TRP A 217 7.81 -9.15 14.71
CA TRP A 217 7.19 -10.28 15.41
C TRP A 217 7.83 -11.61 15.03
N THR A 218 8.22 -11.79 13.77
CA THR A 218 8.92 -13.00 13.32
C THR A 218 10.34 -13.14 13.87
N PHE A 219 10.91 -12.06 14.41
CA PHE A 219 12.19 -12.11 15.12
C PHE A 219 12.00 -12.44 16.60
N ILE A 220 10.88 -12.00 17.20
CA ILE A 220 10.59 -12.19 18.63
C ILE A 220 10.12 -13.62 18.93
N PHE A 221 9.30 -14.20 18.06
CA PHE A 221 8.69 -15.53 18.20
C PHE A 221 9.31 -16.52 17.22
#